data_AF-A0A0S4U2P0-F1
#
_entry.id   AF-A0A0S4U2P0-F1
#
_cell.length_a   1.000
_cell.length_b   1.000
_cell.length_c   1.000
_cell.angle_alpha   90.00
_cell.angle_beta   90.00
_cell.angle_gamma   90.00
#
_symmetry.space_group_name_H-M   'P 1'
#
loop_
_entity.id
_entity.type
_entity.pdbx_description
1 polymer ?
#
loop_
_entity_poly.entity_id
_entity_poly.type
_entity_poly.pdbx_seq_one_letter_code
_entity_poly.pdbx_strand_id
1 'polypeptide(L)'
;MSTNNISANENKSASEEFAYKDRSGRWVAGFSSRRDAMLAGIDAGQHSVVTAELTNQCPSYFARFEAKHILRQMIEGLASGEHQGKLISSEAARLFLNQIADANMTDGLEAGKSSPEWIKQLDLMNRIEQCVADWIAAVQPTLPFPKFIRYGSEHVHMGGGNLGIPLL
;
A
#
# COMPACT_ATOMS: atom_id res chain seq x y z
N MET A 1 42.45 35.12 3.40
CA MET A 1 41.39 34.87 4.39
C MET A 1 40.83 33.49 4.08
N SER A 2 41.14 32.51 4.94
CA SER A 2 40.65 31.15 4.82
C SER A 2 39.21 31.06 5.29
N THR A 3 38.31 30.62 4.42
CA THR A 3 36.98 30.19 4.83
C THR A 3 36.93 28.67 4.81
N ASN A 4 36.69 28.14 6.01
CA ASN A 4 36.63 26.72 6.35
C ASN A 4 35.68 25.95 5.43
N ASN A 5 36.18 24.85 4.87
CA ASN A 5 35.34 23.74 4.42
C ASN A 5 34.66 23.13 5.65
N ILE A 6 33.42 23.53 5.91
CA ILE A 6 32.55 22.82 6.84
C ILE A 6 32.21 21.49 6.17
N SER A 7 32.82 20.42 6.67
CA SER A 7 32.44 19.05 6.40
C SER A 7 30.94 18.88 6.69
N ALA A 8 30.12 18.83 5.64
CA ALA A 8 28.77 18.34 5.74
C ALA A 8 28.87 16.85 6.10
N ASN A 9 28.68 16.58 7.39
CA ASN A 9 28.57 15.27 7.96
C ASN A 9 27.33 14.61 7.33
N GLU A 10 27.53 13.85 6.26
CA GLU A 10 26.55 12.93 5.71
C GLU A 10 26.27 11.88 6.80
N ASN A 11 25.32 12.17 7.68
CA ASN A 11 24.54 11.13 8.34
C ASN A 11 23.79 10.40 7.23
N LYS A 12 24.47 9.44 6.57
CA LYS A 12 23.82 8.31 5.93
C LYS A 12 23.05 7.60 7.03
N SER A 13 21.81 8.00 7.25
CA SER A 13 20.83 7.15 7.89
C SER A 13 20.87 5.84 7.11
N ALA A 14 21.26 4.74 7.76
CA ALA A 14 21.20 3.42 7.16
C ALA A 14 19.84 3.30 6.47
N SER A 15 19.82 3.04 5.16
CA SER A 15 18.58 3.03 4.41
C SER A 15 17.74 1.88 4.95
N GLU A 16 16.74 2.21 5.77
CA GLU A 16 15.80 1.21 6.29
C GLU A 16 14.87 0.82 5.13
N GLU A 17 15.36 -0.08 4.29
CA GLU A 17 14.74 -0.52 3.04
C GLU A 17 13.88 -1.78 3.21
N PHE A 18 14.05 -2.50 4.31
CA PHE A 18 13.37 -3.78 4.53
C PHE A 18 12.75 -3.87 5.93
N ALA A 19 11.70 -4.67 6.01
CA ALA A 19 11.03 -5.05 7.25
C ALA A 19 10.75 -6.55 7.29
N TYR A 20 10.56 -7.10 8.48
CA TYR A 20 10.01 -8.44 8.67
C TYR A 20 8.70 -8.38 9.47
N LYS A 21 7.87 -9.41 9.36
CA LYS A 21 6.61 -9.51 10.11
C LYS A 21 6.84 -10.24 11.44
N ASP A 22 6.50 -9.62 12.55
CA ASP A 22 6.60 -10.23 13.89
C ASP A 22 5.52 -11.31 14.11
N ARG A 23 5.62 -12.05 15.23
CA ARG A 23 4.66 -13.10 15.59
C ARG A 23 3.23 -12.59 15.80
N SER A 24 3.05 -11.29 16.05
CA SER A 24 1.73 -10.64 16.18
C SER A 24 1.18 -10.14 14.85
N GLY A 25 1.92 -10.35 13.75
CA GLY A 25 1.53 -9.90 12.42
C GLY A 25 1.88 -8.44 12.12
N ARG A 26 2.69 -7.77 12.95
CA ARG A 26 3.12 -6.38 12.75
C ARG A 26 4.44 -6.30 11.99
N TRP A 27 4.62 -5.25 11.20
CA TRP A 27 5.87 -5.01 10.49
C TRP A 27 6.92 -4.34 11.39
N VAL A 28 8.10 -4.94 11.47
CA VAL A 28 9.28 -4.41 12.16
C VAL A 28 10.28 -3.96 11.09
N ALA A 29 10.47 -2.64 10.99
CA ALA A 29 11.39 -1.99 10.06
C ALA A 29 12.78 -1.77 10.68
N GLY A 30 13.73 -1.28 9.87
CA GLY A 30 15.07 -0.90 10.35
C GLY A 30 16.23 -1.60 9.64
N PHE A 31 15.97 -2.33 8.55
CA PHE A 31 16.96 -3.20 7.93
C PHE A 31 17.39 -2.69 6.56
N SER A 32 18.70 -2.66 6.31
CA SER A 32 19.30 -2.26 5.03
C SER A 32 19.32 -3.36 3.98
N SER A 33 19.05 -4.61 4.39
CA SER A 33 18.94 -5.72 3.45
C SER A 33 17.83 -6.68 3.85
N ARG A 34 17.25 -7.37 2.86
CA ARG A 34 16.27 -8.45 3.09
C ARG A 34 16.84 -9.56 3.97
N ARG A 35 18.14 -9.84 3.83
CA ARG A 35 18.85 -10.85 4.62
C ARG A 35 18.87 -10.46 6.10
N ASP A 36 19.16 -9.20 6.42
CA ASP A 36 19.20 -8.74 7.82
C ASP A 36 17.81 -8.78 8.46
N ALA A 37 16.78 -8.36 7.72
CA ALA A 37 15.39 -8.49 8.18
C ALA A 37 14.99 -9.95 8.42
N MET A 38 15.40 -10.85 7.53
CA MET A 38 15.17 -12.30 7.67
C MET A 38 15.87 -12.86 8.91
N LEU A 39 17.16 -12.57 9.09
CA LEU A 39 17.95 -13.04 10.22
C LEU A 39 17.37 -12.51 11.55
N ALA A 40 16.95 -11.25 11.60
CA ALA A 40 16.30 -10.69 12.78
C ALA A 40 14.99 -11.42 13.13
N GLY A 41 14.20 -11.84 12.14
CA GLY A 41 13.01 -12.66 12.37
C GLY A 41 13.34 -14.06 12.91
N ILE A 42 14.42 -14.67 12.42
CA ILE A 42 14.92 -15.98 12.90
C ILE A 42 15.44 -15.86 14.33
N ASP A 43 16.22 -14.82 14.64
CA ASP A 43 16.75 -14.53 15.97
C ASP A 43 15.62 -14.22 16.97
N ALA A 44 14.50 -13.67 16.49
CA ALA A 44 13.24 -13.52 17.24
C ALA A 44 12.48 -14.87 17.43
N GLY A 45 13.06 -15.98 17.00
CA GLY A 45 12.56 -17.34 17.16
C GLY A 45 11.44 -17.72 16.18
N GLN A 46 11.36 -17.09 15.01
CA GLN A 46 10.38 -17.47 14.00
C GLN A 46 10.90 -18.60 13.09
N HIS A 47 10.08 -19.60 12.83
CA HIS A 47 10.38 -20.67 11.88
C HIS A 47 10.02 -20.30 10.43
N SER A 48 9.09 -19.37 10.26
CA SER A 48 8.72 -18.78 8.98
C SER A 48 8.80 -17.27 9.14
N VAL A 49 9.64 -16.61 8.34
CA VAL A 49 9.83 -15.16 8.38
C VAL A 49 9.29 -14.57 7.08
N VAL A 50 8.32 -13.67 7.19
CA VAL A 50 7.87 -12.87 6.04
C VAL A 50 8.66 -11.57 6.04
N THR A 51 9.29 -11.25 4.90
CA THR A 51 10.02 -9.99 4.69
C THR A 51 9.38 -9.19 3.57
N ALA A 52 9.53 -7.87 3.61
CA ALA A 52 9.08 -7.01 2.53
C ALA A 52 9.99 -5.78 2.37
N GLU A 53 9.88 -5.13 1.21
CA GLU A 53 10.55 -3.87 0.93
C GLU A 53 9.70 -2.69 1.41
N LEU A 54 10.39 -1.68 1.93
CA LEU A 54 9.81 -0.43 2.38
C LEU A 54 9.91 0.60 1.25
N THR A 55 8.87 1.40 1.12
CA THR A 55 8.83 2.55 0.23
C THR A 55 8.31 3.76 0.98
N ASN A 56 8.89 4.91 0.66
CA ASN A 56 8.39 6.21 1.08
C ASN A 56 7.42 6.81 0.05
N GLN A 57 7.25 6.13 -1.11
CA GLN A 57 6.18 6.46 -2.03
C GLN A 57 4.86 6.07 -1.36
N CYS A 58 3.91 7.00 -1.32
CA CYS A 58 2.57 6.77 -0.78
C CYS A 58 2.01 5.48 -1.40
N PRO A 59 1.65 4.47 -0.60
CA PRO A 59 1.24 3.20 -1.14
C PRO A 59 -0.22 3.34 -1.56
N SER A 60 -0.48 2.79 -2.72
CA SER A 60 -1.68 2.05 -3.10
C SER A 60 -2.51 1.40 -1.99
N TYR A 61 -2.00 1.15 -0.76
CA TYR A 61 -2.77 0.60 0.36
C TYR A 61 -3.84 1.57 0.91
N PHE A 62 -3.57 2.86 1.06
CA PHE A 62 -4.59 3.83 1.51
C PHE A 62 -5.74 3.88 0.51
N ALA A 63 -5.42 4.02 -0.78
CA ALA A 63 -6.41 4.08 -1.84
C ALA A 63 -7.24 2.77 -1.96
N ARG A 64 -6.66 1.60 -1.67
CA ARG A 64 -7.38 0.33 -1.68
C ARG A 64 -8.48 0.25 -0.63
N PHE A 65 -8.24 0.75 0.57
CA PHE A 65 -9.26 0.77 1.63
C PHE A 65 -10.24 1.93 1.46
N GLU A 66 -9.76 3.08 0.99
CA GLU A 66 -10.57 4.29 0.89
C GLU A 66 -11.41 4.37 -0.39
N ALA A 67 -11.02 3.76 -1.51
CA ALA A 67 -11.76 3.89 -2.77
C ALA A 67 -13.22 3.46 -2.65
N LYS A 68 -13.50 2.37 -1.91
CA LYS A 68 -14.88 1.96 -1.63
C LYS A 68 -15.61 2.99 -0.78
N HIS A 69 -14.97 3.51 0.26
CA HIS A 69 -15.57 4.49 1.16
C HIS A 69 -15.86 5.82 0.45
N ILE A 70 -14.90 6.32 -0.34
CA ILE A 70 -15.02 7.51 -1.18
C ILE A 70 -16.15 7.34 -2.19
N LEU A 71 -16.25 6.19 -2.87
CA LEU A 71 -17.37 5.92 -3.80
C LEU A 71 -18.72 5.98 -3.10
N ARG A 72 -18.84 5.41 -1.90
CA ARG A 72 -20.08 5.46 -1.11
C ARG A 72 -20.45 6.90 -0.74
N GLN A 73 -19.49 7.69 -0.28
CA GLN A 73 -19.73 9.11 0.01
C GLN A 73 -20.17 9.90 -1.23
N MET A 74 -19.57 9.63 -2.40
CA MET A 74 -19.99 10.26 -3.66
C MET A 74 -21.43 9.90 -4.02
N ILE A 75 -21.82 8.63 -3.87
CA ILE A 75 -23.19 8.15 -4.14
C ILE A 75 -24.21 8.82 -3.20
N GLU A 76 -23.86 8.96 -1.92
CA GLU A 76 -24.68 9.67 -0.93
C GLU A 76 -24.79 11.17 -1.25
N GLY A 77 -23.69 11.80 -1.66
CA GLY A 77 -23.66 13.18 -2.10
C GLY A 77 -24.56 13.44 -3.31
N LEU A 78 -24.61 12.52 -4.27
CA LEU A 78 -25.54 12.58 -5.40
C LEU A 78 -27.01 12.54 -4.93
N ALA A 79 -27.33 11.61 -4.03
CA ALA A 79 -28.68 11.49 -3.47
C ALA A 79 -29.11 12.77 -2.73
N SER A 80 -28.20 13.30 -1.91
CA SER A 80 -28.43 14.52 -1.13
C SER A 80 -28.58 15.75 -2.03
N GLY A 81 -27.73 15.89 -3.06
CA GLY A 81 -27.80 16.98 -4.02
C GLY A 81 -29.11 17.00 -4.80
N GLU A 82 -29.66 15.84 -5.16
CA GLU A 82 -30.96 15.73 -5.80
C GLU A 82 -32.10 16.09 -4.84
N HIS A 83 -32.04 15.62 -3.59
CA HIS A 83 -33.02 15.99 -2.56
C HIS A 83 -33.03 17.49 -2.28
N GLN A 84 -31.87 18.16 -2.36
CA GLN A 84 -31.74 19.60 -2.20
C GLN A 84 -32.09 20.40 -3.47
N GLY A 85 -32.50 19.74 -4.55
CA GLY A 85 -32.80 20.40 -5.84
C GLY A 85 -31.58 20.96 -6.56
N LYS A 86 -30.36 20.56 -6.17
CA LYS A 86 -29.10 20.97 -6.81
C LYS A 86 -28.68 20.06 -7.95
N LEU A 87 -29.23 18.84 -7.99
CA LEU A 87 -29.03 17.86 -9.04
C LEU A 87 -30.39 17.36 -9.54
N ILE A 88 -30.41 16.83 -10.75
CA ILE A 88 -31.60 16.23 -11.37
C ILE A 88 -31.16 14.89 -11.98
N SER A 89 -31.97 13.85 -11.78
CA SER A 89 -31.79 12.53 -12.41
C SER A 89 -30.48 11.82 -12.00
N SER A 90 -30.10 11.87 -10.72
CA SER A 90 -28.88 11.21 -10.24
C SER A 90 -29.01 9.69 -10.13
N GLU A 91 -30.22 9.15 -10.23
CA GLU A 91 -30.54 7.72 -10.06
C GLU A 91 -29.71 6.80 -10.95
N ALA A 92 -29.62 7.09 -12.25
CA ALA A 92 -28.85 6.27 -13.19
C ALA A 92 -27.35 6.25 -12.85
N ALA A 93 -26.80 7.39 -12.46
CA ALA A 93 -25.40 7.49 -12.03
C ALA A 93 -25.16 6.72 -10.73
N ARG A 94 -26.09 6.81 -9.77
CA ARG A 94 -26.01 6.07 -8.51
C ARG A 94 -26.10 4.56 -8.72
N LEU A 95 -26.99 4.08 -9.60
CA LEU A 95 -27.10 2.66 -9.94
C LEU A 95 -25.79 2.12 -10.52
N PHE A 96 -25.19 2.85 -11.46
CA PHE A 96 -23.89 2.48 -12.04
C PHE A 96 -22.75 2.48 -11.02
N LEU A 97 -22.66 3.53 -10.19
CA LEU A 97 -21.57 3.66 -9.20
C LEU A 97 -21.67 2.62 -8.08
N ASN A 98 -22.88 2.20 -7.68
CA ASN A 98 -23.04 1.13 -6.68
C ASN A 98 -22.43 -0.19 -7.14
N GLN A 99 -22.55 -0.54 -8.42
CA GLN A 99 -21.93 -1.76 -8.98
C GLN A 99 -20.40 -1.75 -8.83
N ILE A 100 -19.78 -0.58 -8.99
CA ILE A 100 -18.33 -0.41 -8.82
C ILE A 100 -17.95 -0.46 -7.34
N ALA A 101 -18.76 0.12 -6.45
CA ALA A 101 -18.50 0.10 -5.01
C ALA A 101 -18.64 -1.31 -4.40
N ASP A 102 -19.54 -2.12 -4.93
CA ASP A 102 -19.83 -3.48 -4.48
C ASP A 102 -18.82 -4.51 -5.02
N ALA A 103 -18.04 -4.19 -6.06
CA ALA A 103 -17.08 -5.10 -6.66
C ALA A 103 -16.04 -5.60 -5.63
N ASN A 104 -15.83 -6.92 -5.57
CA ASN A 104 -14.83 -7.55 -4.71
C ASN A 104 -13.67 -8.12 -5.51
N MET A 105 -12.49 -8.12 -4.88
CA MET A 105 -11.26 -8.68 -5.45
C MET A 105 -11.39 -10.17 -5.79
N THR A 106 -12.24 -10.88 -5.04
CA THR A 106 -12.57 -12.30 -5.24
C THR A 106 -13.40 -12.57 -6.50
N ASP A 107 -14.13 -11.57 -6.99
CA ASP A 107 -15.00 -11.71 -8.17
C ASP A 107 -14.18 -11.91 -9.47
N GLY A 108 -12.86 -11.69 -9.42
CA GLY A 108 -11.92 -11.91 -10.52
C GLY A 108 -11.04 -13.15 -10.40
N LEU A 109 -11.10 -13.89 -9.27
CA LEU A 109 -10.17 -15.00 -8.99
C LEU A 109 -10.63 -16.35 -9.56
N GLU A 110 -11.89 -16.51 -9.96
CA GLU A 110 -12.40 -17.81 -10.44
C GLU A 110 -12.02 -18.18 -11.89
N ALA A 111 -11.44 -17.27 -12.69
CA ALA A 111 -11.06 -17.59 -14.08
C ALA A 111 -9.92 -16.74 -14.65
N GLY A 112 -9.13 -16.08 -13.80
CA GLY A 112 -7.99 -15.27 -14.24
C GLY A 112 -8.35 -13.97 -14.97
N LYS A 113 -9.64 -13.58 -14.98
CA LYS A 113 -10.09 -12.27 -15.49
C LYS A 113 -10.91 -11.56 -14.43
N SER A 114 -10.36 -10.42 -13.99
CA SER A 114 -11.06 -9.41 -13.21
C SER A 114 -12.36 -8.94 -13.88
N SER A 115 -13.41 -8.71 -13.09
CA SER A 115 -14.65 -8.11 -13.61
C SER A 115 -14.40 -6.68 -14.14
N PRO A 116 -15.15 -6.21 -15.14
CA PRO A 116 -15.05 -4.83 -15.62
C PRO A 116 -15.26 -3.79 -14.51
N GLU A 117 -16.11 -4.07 -13.54
CA GLU A 117 -16.41 -3.23 -12.39
C GLU A 117 -15.21 -3.14 -11.45
N TRP A 118 -14.53 -4.27 -11.19
CA TRP A 118 -13.29 -4.28 -10.43
C TRP A 118 -12.17 -3.48 -11.13
N ILE A 119 -12.07 -3.58 -12.46
CA ILE A 119 -11.08 -2.80 -13.23
C ILE A 119 -11.34 -1.30 -13.08
N LYS A 120 -12.61 -0.86 -13.12
CA LYS A 120 -12.97 0.56 -12.88
C LYS A 120 -12.67 0.99 -11.45
N GLN A 121 -12.89 0.10 -10.48
CA GLN A 121 -12.55 0.37 -9.09
C GLN A 121 -11.03 0.50 -8.89
N LEU A 122 -10.24 -0.34 -9.58
CA LEU A 122 -8.78 -0.25 -9.60
C LEU A 122 -8.29 1.06 -10.23
N ASP A 123 -8.90 1.51 -11.34
CA ASP A 123 -8.58 2.82 -11.94
C ASP A 123 -8.84 3.96 -10.94
N LEU A 124 -9.96 3.92 -10.22
CA LEU A 124 -10.25 4.90 -9.18
C LEU A 124 -9.20 4.86 -8.06
N MET A 125 -8.80 3.67 -7.58
CA MET A 125 -7.74 3.54 -6.58
C MET A 125 -6.45 4.21 -7.06
N ASN A 126 -6.04 3.96 -8.30
CA ASN A 126 -4.83 4.55 -8.88
C ASN A 126 -4.91 6.08 -8.96
N ARG A 127 -6.09 6.64 -9.31
CA ARG A 127 -6.30 8.09 -9.35
C ARG A 127 -6.25 8.72 -7.95
N ILE A 128 -6.88 8.09 -6.96
CA ILE A 128 -6.85 8.56 -5.57
C ILE A 128 -5.42 8.57 -5.04
N GLU A 129 -4.68 7.49 -5.31
CA GLU A 129 -3.26 7.40 -4.97
C GLU A 129 -2.45 8.56 -5.57
N GLN A 130 -2.65 8.85 -6.86
CA GLN A 130 -1.98 9.97 -7.51
C GLN A 130 -2.37 11.32 -6.90
N CYS A 131 -3.65 11.57 -6.64
CA CYS A 131 -4.09 12.83 -6.03
C CYS A 131 -3.49 13.04 -4.64
N VAL A 132 -3.40 11.98 -3.82
CA VAL A 132 -2.76 12.06 -2.50
C VAL A 132 -1.26 12.33 -2.63
N ALA A 133 -0.59 11.66 -3.58
CA ALA A 133 0.82 11.89 -3.85
C ALA A 133 1.09 13.34 -4.31
N ASP A 134 0.27 13.87 -5.21
CA ASP A 134 0.36 15.25 -5.70
C ASP A 134 0.13 16.27 -4.57
N TRP A 135 -0.88 16.05 -3.73
CA TRP A 135 -1.16 16.91 -2.58
C TRP A 135 -0.02 16.91 -1.56
N ILE A 136 0.53 15.74 -1.25
CA ILE A 136 1.70 15.58 -0.40
C ILE A 136 2.90 16.37 -0.94
N ALA A 137 3.19 16.24 -2.24
CA ALA A 137 4.29 16.94 -2.90
C ALA A 137 4.10 18.47 -2.85
N ALA A 138 2.86 18.94 -2.98
CA ALA A 138 2.53 20.36 -2.92
C ALA A 138 2.62 20.94 -1.50
N VAL A 139 2.14 20.21 -0.48
CA VAL A 139 2.05 20.71 0.90
C VAL A 139 3.35 20.55 1.69
N GLN A 140 4.21 19.59 1.31
CA GLN A 140 5.47 19.29 1.99
C GLN A 140 5.31 19.23 3.52
N PRO A 141 4.39 18.39 4.03
CA PRO A 141 4.14 18.33 5.46
C PRO A 141 5.44 18.01 6.22
N THR A 142 5.67 18.71 7.33
CA THR A 142 6.87 18.56 8.18
C THR A 142 6.86 17.28 9.04
N LEU A 143 5.83 16.45 8.88
CA LEU A 143 5.70 15.17 9.54
C LEU A 143 6.58 14.13 8.81
N PRO A 144 7.24 13.22 9.53
CA PRO A 144 7.93 12.11 8.90
C PRO A 144 6.94 11.33 8.04
N PHE A 145 7.24 11.16 6.75
CA PHE A 145 6.43 10.33 5.87
C PHE A 145 6.33 8.93 6.47
N PRO A 146 5.11 8.39 6.67
CA PRO A 146 4.98 6.99 7.04
C PRO A 146 5.67 6.12 5.99
N LYS A 147 6.36 5.07 6.44
CA LYS A 147 6.95 4.06 5.55
C LYS A 147 5.91 3.00 5.26
N PHE A 148 5.99 2.44 4.07
CA PHE A 148 4.95 1.55 3.59
C PHE A 148 5.54 0.30 2.96
N ILE A 149 4.79 -0.80 3.03
CA ILE A 149 5.19 -2.06 2.40
C ILE A 149 4.96 -1.98 0.89
N ARG A 150 6.01 -2.18 0.09
CA ARG A 150 5.89 -2.21 -1.36
C ARG A 150 5.05 -3.41 -1.77
N TYR A 151 3.98 -3.16 -2.53
CA TYR A 151 3.09 -4.22 -3.00
C TYR A 151 3.84 -5.30 -3.78
N GLY A 152 3.51 -6.57 -3.53
CA GLY A 152 4.14 -7.72 -4.19
C GLY A 152 5.59 -7.98 -3.79
N SER A 153 6.16 -7.23 -2.82
CA SER A 153 7.53 -7.45 -2.36
C SER A 153 7.65 -8.47 -1.21
N GLU A 154 6.53 -9.03 -0.75
CA GLU A 154 6.49 -9.97 0.37
C GLU A 154 7.11 -11.31 -0.02
N HIS A 155 8.17 -11.72 0.67
CA HIS A 155 8.80 -13.04 0.51
C HIS A 155 8.73 -13.81 1.82
N VAL A 156 8.31 -15.07 1.73
CA VAL A 156 8.29 -16.02 2.84
C VAL A 156 9.60 -16.81 2.86
N HIS A 157 10.26 -16.83 4.01
CA HIS A 157 11.49 -17.59 4.25
C HIS A 157 11.21 -18.65 5.31
N MET A 158 11.52 -19.91 5.02
CA MET A 158 11.32 -21.02 5.94
C MET A 158 12.66 -21.48 6.48
N GLY A 159 12.81 -21.50 7.81
CA GLY A 159 13.99 -22.05 8.47
C GLY A 159 13.93 -23.58 8.48
N GLY A 160 14.80 -24.24 7.70
CA GLY A 160 14.96 -25.69 7.69
C GLY A 160 16.31 -26.11 7.10
N GLY A 161 17.00 -27.04 7.76
CA GLY A 161 18.22 -27.65 7.23
C GLY A 161 17.88 -28.65 6.12
N ASN A 162 18.56 -28.53 4.96
CA ASN A 162 18.37 -29.34 3.77
C ASN A 162 16.90 -29.54 3.37
N LEU A 163 16.45 -28.81 2.35
CA LEU A 163 15.32 -29.25 1.54
C LEU A 163 15.71 -30.61 0.94
N GLY A 164 15.37 -31.70 1.62
CA GLY A 164 15.46 -33.08 1.14
C GLY A 164 14.46 -33.34 0.02
N ILE A 165 14.43 -32.44 -0.97
CA ILE A 165 13.76 -32.63 -2.25
C ILE A 165 14.78 -33.43 -3.08
N PRO A 166 14.53 -34.73 -3.35
CA PRO A 166 15.28 -35.37 -4.41
C PRO A 166 14.95 -34.61 -5.69
N LEU A 167 15.95 -33.96 -6.28
CA LEU A 167 15.86 -33.50 -7.64
C LEU A 167 15.68 -34.76 -8.50
N LEU A 168 14.43 -34.95 -8.96
CA LEU A 168 14.09 -35.90 -10.01
C LEU A 168 14.83 -35.54 -11.30
#